data_AF-A0A9E5QX70-F1
#
_entry.id   AF-A0A9E5QX70-F1
#
_cell.length_a   1.000
_cell.length_b   1.000
_cell.length_c   1.000
_cell.angle_alpha   90.00
_cell.angle_beta   90.00
_cell.angle_gamma   90.00
#
_symmetry.space_group_name_H-M   'P 1'
#
loop_
_entity.id
_entity.type
_entity.pdbx_description
1 polymer ?
#
loop_
_entity_poly.entity_id
_entity_poly.type
_entity_poly.pdbx_seq_one_letter_code
_entity_poly.pdbx_strand_id
1 'polypeptide(L)'
;MPPALGVAEAAEEGEEAAPEPVGGSEIPLPGRISISDAQRLHLLLETARTISEWHLVAIRRWNEENLMVAYLSDKKEKLDVEQAINSRQCIQIVMDAVGNTNIYYPRKRNFLDRFLGNAGE
;
A
#
# COMPACT_ATOMS: atom_id res chain seq x y z
N MET A 1 42.20 11.76 73.60
CA MET A 1 42.66 11.17 72.32
C MET A 1 41.49 11.25 71.33
N PRO A 2 41.77 11.48 70.04
CA PRO A 2 40.87 12.09 69.04
C PRO A 2 39.68 11.20 68.59
N PRO A 3 38.69 11.76 67.87
CA PRO A 3 37.50 11.04 67.41
C PRO A 3 37.69 10.40 66.02
N ALA A 4 37.15 9.20 65.82
CA ALA A 4 36.92 8.59 64.51
C ALA A 4 35.54 7.91 64.58
N LEU A 5 34.50 8.51 64.01
CA LEU A 5 34.06 8.32 62.62
C LEU A 5 33.73 6.84 62.33
N GLY A 6 32.45 6.50 62.48
CA GLY A 6 31.85 5.25 62.01
C GLY A 6 30.49 5.57 61.41
N VAL A 7 30.48 5.73 60.08
CA VAL A 7 29.33 6.05 59.23
C VAL A 7 28.31 4.93 59.27
N ALA A 8 27.03 5.32 59.35
CA ALA A 8 25.88 4.46 59.21
C ALA A 8 25.75 3.96 57.76
N GLU A 9 25.69 2.63 57.64
CA GLU A 9 24.74 1.86 56.83
C GLU A 9 23.90 2.69 55.84
N ALA A 10 24.29 2.65 54.56
CA ALA A 10 23.46 3.10 53.45
C ALA A 10 23.15 1.88 52.58
N ALA A 11 21.86 1.78 52.27
CA ALA A 11 21.15 0.69 51.65
C ALA A 11 21.75 0.21 50.33
N GLU A 12 21.50 -1.08 50.06
CA GLU A 12 21.61 -1.74 48.76
C GLU A 12 20.90 -0.90 47.68
N GLU A 13 21.68 -0.32 46.77
CA GLU A 13 21.16 0.16 45.50
C GLU A 13 20.99 -1.04 44.57
N GLY A 14 19.73 -1.39 44.30
CA GLY A 14 19.35 -2.34 43.27
C GLY A 14 19.86 -1.85 41.91
N GLU A 15 20.73 -2.66 41.32
CA GLU A 15 21.15 -2.56 39.93
C GLU A 15 19.96 -2.92 39.03
N GLU A 16 19.05 -1.97 38.81
CA GLU A 16 18.08 -2.03 37.73
C GLU A 16 18.69 -1.30 36.53
N ALA A 17 19.28 -2.09 35.63
CA ALA A 17 19.83 -1.64 34.37
C ALA A 17 18.75 -0.91 33.55
N ALA A 18 18.75 0.43 33.64
CA ALA A 18 17.99 1.27 32.73
C ALA A 18 18.55 1.08 31.31
N PRO A 19 17.74 0.65 30.32
CA PRO A 19 18.21 0.61 28.95
C PRO A 19 18.47 2.05 28.49
N GLU A 20 19.70 2.29 28.06
CA GLU A 20 20.08 3.50 27.33
C GLU A 20 19.08 3.72 26.18
N PRO A 21 18.56 4.95 25.96
CA PRO A 21 17.76 5.22 24.78
C PRO A 21 18.67 5.21 23.54
N VAL A 22 18.93 4.01 23.02
CA VAL A 22 19.44 3.83 21.65
C VAL A 22 18.31 4.24 20.72
N GLY A 23 18.46 5.40 20.10
CA GLY A 23 17.41 5.91 19.23
C GLY A 23 17.47 7.41 19.06
N GLY A 24 18.59 7.90 18.57
CA GLY A 24 18.54 9.03 17.65
C GLY A 24 17.78 8.61 16.38
N SER A 25 16.52 8.22 16.50
CA SER A 25 15.57 8.23 15.41
C SER A 25 15.25 9.69 15.19
N GLU A 26 16.11 10.33 14.41
CA GLU A 26 15.78 11.43 13.51
C GLU A 26 14.29 11.32 13.14
N ILE A 27 13.45 12.07 13.83
CA ILE A 27 12.02 12.14 13.55
C ILE A 27 11.97 12.83 12.17
N PRO A 28 11.61 12.13 11.08
CA PRO A 28 11.51 12.80 9.80
C PRO A 28 10.41 13.85 9.93
N LEU A 29 10.76 15.11 9.67
CA LEU A 29 9.81 16.21 9.61
C LEU A 29 8.61 15.82 8.71
N PRO A 30 7.37 16.26 9.01
CA PRO A 30 6.19 16.00 8.19
C PRO A 30 6.28 16.81 6.88
N GLY A 31 7.07 16.31 5.94
CA GLY A 31 7.36 16.97 4.67
C GLY A 31 7.52 15.94 3.57
N ARG A 32 6.39 15.49 3.02
CA ARG A 32 6.28 14.61 1.85
C ARG A 32 6.89 13.23 2.04
N ILE A 33 6.14 12.36 2.71
CA ILE A 33 6.40 10.92 2.75
C ILE A 33 6.08 10.36 1.36
N SER A 34 7.04 10.44 0.43
CA SER A 34 6.96 9.71 -0.83
C SER A 34 7.53 8.32 -0.61
N ILE A 35 6.71 7.30 -0.83
CA ILE A 35 7.14 5.91 -0.68
C ILE A 35 7.95 5.46 -1.90
N SER A 36 8.94 4.60 -1.65
CA SER A 36 9.81 4.09 -2.73
C SER A 36 9.02 3.27 -3.75
N ASP A 37 9.53 3.17 -4.97
CA ASP A 37 8.88 2.40 -6.03
C ASP A 37 8.69 0.92 -5.66
N ALA A 38 9.65 0.34 -4.95
CA ALA A 38 9.58 -1.02 -4.44
C ALA A 38 8.47 -1.18 -3.39
N GLN A 39 8.32 -0.21 -2.47
CA GLN A 39 7.23 -0.21 -1.50
C GLN A 39 5.87 -0.02 -2.17
N ARG A 40 5.77 0.86 -3.17
CA ARG A 40 4.56 1.03 -3.98
C ARG A 40 4.17 -0.26 -4.65
N LEU A 41 5.11 -0.91 -5.33
CA LEU A 41 4.88 -2.18 -5.99
C LEU A 41 4.46 -3.26 -4.98
N HIS A 42 5.08 -3.31 -3.81
CA HIS A 42 4.70 -4.25 -2.75
C HIS A 42 3.24 -4.04 -2.30
N LEU A 43 2.88 -2.81 -1.93
CA LEU A 43 1.52 -2.47 -1.51
C LEU A 43 0.49 -2.73 -2.62
N LEU A 44 0.85 -2.46 -3.87
CA LEU A 44 0.00 -2.68 -5.03
C LEU A 44 -0.26 -4.18 -5.24
N LEU A 45 0.76 -5.02 -5.08
CA LEU A 45 0.64 -6.47 -5.12
C LEU A 45 -0.18 -7.03 -3.95
N GLU A 46 0.03 -6.53 -2.74
CA GLU A 46 -0.78 -6.92 -1.58
C GLU A 46 -2.25 -6.55 -1.78
N THR A 47 -2.51 -5.33 -2.24
CA THR A 47 -3.88 -4.88 -2.57
C THR A 47 -4.49 -5.76 -3.66
N ALA A 48 -3.74 -6.05 -4.73
CA ALA A 48 -4.22 -6.94 -5.80
C ALA A 48 -4.54 -8.36 -5.29
N ARG A 49 -3.77 -8.88 -4.32
CA ARG A 49 -4.03 -10.20 -3.69
C ARG A 49 -5.34 -10.24 -2.91
N THR A 50 -5.73 -9.14 -2.27
CA THR A 50 -7.04 -9.08 -1.58
C THR A 50 -8.21 -9.31 -2.54
N ILE A 51 -8.04 -9.00 -3.82
CA ILE A 51 -9.03 -9.20 -4.88
C ILE A 51 -8.83 -10.58 -5.52
N SER A 52 -9.05 -11.64 -4.73
CA SER A 52 -8.70 -13.03 -5.10
C SER A 52 -9.42 -13.59 -6.34
N GLU A 53 -10.57 -13.03 -6.70
CA GLU A 53 -11.34 -13.44 -7.89
C GLU A 53 -10.74 -12.92 -9.20
N TRP A 54 -9.88 -11.92 -9.14
CA TRP A 54 -9.26 -11.27 -10.30
C TRP A 54 -7.78 -11.67 -10.39
N HIS A 55 -7.21 -11.62 -11.59
CA HIS A 55 -5.79 -11.86 -11.81
C HIS A 55 -5.09 -10.58 -12.21
N LEU A 56 -3.94 -10.31 -11.59
CA LEU A 56 -3.08 -9.21 -12.01
C LEU A 56 -2.53 -9.53 -13.40
N VAL A 57 -2.71 -8.59 -14.33
CA VAL A 57 -2.36 -8.77 -15.73
C VAL A 57 -1.18 -7.90 -16.13
N ALA A 58 -1.20 -6.65 -15.69
CA ALA A 58 -0.17 -5.68 -15.99
C ALA A 58 -0.03 -4.67 -14.85
N ILE A 59 1.20 -4.21 -14.65
CA ILE A 59 1.50 -3.03 -13.85
C ILE A 59 2.11 -2.01 -14.80
N ARG A 60 1.56 -0.80 -14.85
CA ARG A 60 2.11 0.32 -15.62
C ARG A 60 2.47 1.46 -14.68
N ARG A 61 3.60 2.11 -14.96
CA ARG A 61 4.03 3.30 -14.25
C ARG A 61 3.85 4.51 -15.16
N TRP A 62 3.17 5.54 -14.65
CA TRP A 62 2.99 6.81 -15.33
C TRP A 62 3.95 7.81 -14.69
N ASN A 63 5.09 8.03 -15.35
CA ASN A 63 6.16 8.85 -14.80
C ASN A 63 5.80 10.34 -14.70
N GLU A 64 4.96 10.85 -15.59
CA GLU A 64 4.53 12.26 -15.59
C GLU A 64 3.75 12.63 -14.32
N GLU A 65 2.87 11.73 -13.85
CA GLU A 65 2.04 11.94 -12.67
C GLU A 65 2.56 11.20 -11.43
N ASN A 66 3.69 10.50 -11.56
CA ASN A 66 4.27 9.64 -10.51
C ASN A 66 3.27 8.59 -9.95
N LEU A 67 2.39 8.10 -10.83
CA LEU A 67 1.36 7.11 -10.51
C LEU A 67 1.82 5.71 -10.91
N MET A 68 1.36 4.71 -10.16
CA MET A 68 1.51 3.29 -10.49
C MET A 68 0.12 2.67 -10.59
N VAL A 69 -0.15 1.97 -11.70
CA VAL A 69 -1.45 1.39 -12.00
C VAL A 69 -1.33 -0.11 -12.18
N ALA A 70 -2.05 -0.87 -11.37
CA ALA A 70 -2.27 -2.30 -11.57
C ALA A 70 -3.58 -2.53 -12.32
N TYR A 71 -3.52 -3.31 -13.39
CA TYR A 71 -4.67 -3.78 -14.13
C TYR A 71 -4.94 -5.23 -13.75
N LEU A 72 -6.14 -5.49 -13.24
CA LEU A 72 -6.60 -6.82 -12.92
C LEU A 72 -7.76 -7.18 -13.86
N SER A 73 -7.74 -8.39 -14.41
CA SER A 73 -8.82 -8.92 -15.26
C SER A 73 -9.49 -10.11 -14.59
N ASP A 74 -10.74 -10.36 -14.95
CA ASP A 74 -11.51 -11.47 -14.39
C ASP A 74 -10.91 -12.79 -14.89
N LYS A 75 -10.79 -13.79 -14.00
CA LYS A 75 -10.22 -15.09 -14.38
C LYS A 75 -11.10 -15.88 -15.36
N LYS A 76 -12.41 -15.57 -15.42
CA LYS A 76 -13.40 -16.26 -16.25
C LYS A 76 -13.54 -15.61 -17.62
N GLU A 77 -13.27 -14.31 -17.74
CA GLU A 77 -13.24 -13.63 -19.03
C GLU A 77 -11.89 -13.85 -19.73
N LYS A 78 -11.91 -14.62 -20.83
CA LYS A 78 -10.80 -14.67 -21.80
C LYS A 78 -10.77 -13.39 -22.65
N LEU A 79 -10.79 -12.23 -22.00
CA LEU A 79 -10.62 -10.96 -22.70
C LEU A 79 -9.13 -10.68 -22.85
N ASP A 80 -8.76 -10.20 -24.03
CA ASP A 80 -7.42 -9.67 -24.24
C ASP A 80 -7.18 -8.46 -23.32
N VAL A 81 -5.98 -8.36 -22.76
CA VAL A 81 -5.62 -7.35 -21.77
C VAL A 81 -5.85 -5.94 -22.31
N GLU A 82 -5.43 -5.70 -23.57
CA GLU A 82 -5.55 -4.38 -24.17
C GLU A 82 -7.00 -4.01 -24.43
N GLN A 83 -7.80 -5.00 -24.84
CA GLN A 83 -9.25 -4.81 -24.99
C GLN A 83 -9.95 -4.60 -23.64
N ALA A 84 -9.53 -5.27 -22.58
CA ALA A 84 -10.10 -5.09 -21.24
C ALA A 84 -9.82 -3.69 -20.69
N ILE A 85 -8.61 -3.17 -20.93
CA ILE A 85 -8.21 -1.82 -20.56
C ILE A 85 -8.99 -0.79 -21.37
N ASN A 86 -9.05 -0.95 -22.70
CA ASN A 86 -9.75 -0.01 -23.58
C ASN A 86 -11.27 0.02 -23.29
N SER A 87 -11.87 -1.16 -23.10
CA SER A 87 -13.30 -1.32 -22.81
C SER A 87 -13.68 -1.08 -21.35
N ARG A 88 -12.71 -0.71 -20.48
CA ARG A 88 -12.91 -0.52 -19.03
C ARG A 88 -13.57 -1.71 -18.33
N GLN A 89 -13.24 -2.93 -18.80
CA GLN A 89 -13.70 -4.21 -18.25
C GLN A 89 -12.70 -4.83 -17.26
N CYS A 90 -11.60 -4.15 -16.96
CA CYS A 90 -10.64 -4.53 -15.93
C CYS A 90 -10.79 -3.66 -14.66
N ILE A 91 -10.43 -4.23 -13.50
CA ILE A 91 -10.19 -3.45 -12.28
C ILE A 91 -8.88 -2.69 -12.45
N GLN A 92 -8.86 -1.43 -12.04
CA GLN A 92 -7.65 -0.60 -12.02
C GLN A 92 -7.36 -0.16 -10.60
N ILE A 93 -6.18 -0.51 -10.10
CA ILE A 93 -5.68 -0.07 -8.79
C ILE A 93 -4.63 1.00 -9.07
N VAL A 94 -4.95 2.25 -8.77
CA VAL A 94 -4.07 3.40 -8.98
C VAL A 94 -3.46 3.79 -7.64
N MET A 95 -2.14 3.86 -7.59
CA MET A 95 -1.39 4.25 -6.40
C MET A 95 -0.50 5.46 -6.68
N ASP A 96 -0.59 6.45 -5.81
CA ASP A 96 0.21 7.68 -5.89
C ASP A 96 1.60 7.52 -5.23
N ALA A 97 2.50 8.48 -5.48
CA ALA A 97 3.80 8.59 -4.83
C ALA A 97 3.74 8.60 -3.29
N VAL A 98 2.63 9.04 -2.68
CA VAL A 98 2.43 9.06 -1.22
C VAL A 98 1.80 7.75 -0.69
N GLY A 99 1.40 6.83 -1.58
CA GLY A 99 0.75 5.56 -1.22
C GLY A 99 -0.77 5.64 -1.11
N ASN A 100 -1.37 6.76 -1.49
CA ASN A 100 -2.83 6.83 -1.67
C ASN A 100 -3.25 5.87 -2.76
N THR A 101 -4.21 5.00 -2.45
CA THR A 101 -4.68 3.94 -3.36
C THR A 101 -6.13 4.17 -3.72
N ASN A 102 -6.42 4.23 -5.01
CA ASN A 102 -7.77 4.30 -5.56
C ASN A 102 -8.06 3.05 -6.38
N ILE A 103 -9.19 2.40 -6.12
CA ILE A 103 -9.61 1.17 -6.81
C ILE A 103 -10.82 1.49 -7.67
N TYR A 104 -10.67 1.33 -8.98
CA TYR A 104 -11.73 1.51 -9.96
C TYR A 104 -12.22 0.15 -10.42
N TYR A 105 -13.50 -0.11 -10.17
CA TYR A 105 -14.16 -1.34 -10.63
C TYR A 105 -14.64 -1.19 -12.07
N PRO A 106 -14.61 -2.28 -12.86
CA PRO A 106 -15.10 -2.26 -14.23
C PRO A 106 -16.59 -1.95 -14.25
N ARG A 107 -17.01 -1.25 -15.30
CA ARG A 107 -18.44 -1.02 -15.51
C ARG A 107 -19.10 -2.36 -15.83
N LYS A 108 -20.11 -2.75 -15.05
CA LYS A 108 -20.95 -3.90 -15.39
C LYS A 108 -21.47 -3.70 -16.81
N ARG A 109 -21.10 -4.61 -17.70
CA ARG A 109 -21.68 -4.71 -19.03
C ARG A 109 -23.17 -5.00 -18.84
N ASN A 110 -24.01 -3.97 -18.99
CA ASN A 110 -25.46 -4.13 -18.91
C ASN A 110 -25.86 -5.16 -19.97
N PHE A 111 -26.30 -6.33 -19.51
CA PHE A 111 -26.75 -7.44 -20.35
C PHE A 111 -27.91 -7.02 -21.29
N LEU A 112 -28.61 -5.93 -20.95
CA LEU A 112 -29.70 -5.33 -21.70
C LEU A 112 -29.27 -4.62 -23.00
N ASP A 113 -28.01 -4.17 -23.12
CA ASP A 113 -27.56 -3.42 -24.31
C ASP A 113 -27.48 -4.32 -25.57
N ARG A 114 -27.30 -5.62 -25.36
CA ARG A 114 -27.26 -6.62 -26.45
C ARG A 114 -28.62 -7.17 -26.86
N PHE A 115 -29.67 -6.94 -26.05
CA PHE A 115 -31.04 -7.33 -26.38
C PHE A 115 -31.92 -6.17 -26.84
N LEU A 116 -31.61 -4.91 -26.48
CA LEU A 116 -32.35 -3.74 -26.94
C LEU A 116 -31.73 -2.99 -28.14
N GLY A 117 -30.49 -3.30 -28.53
CA GLY A 117 -29.83 -2.66 -29.68
C GLY A 117 -30.29 -3.12 -31.07
N ASN A 118 -31.33 -3.96 -31.17
CA ASN A 118 -31.85 -4.47 -32.45
C ASN A 118 -33.40 -4.37 -32.52
N ALA A 119 -33.94 -3.26 -32.02
CA ALA A 119 -35.34 -2.86 -32.18
C ALA A 119 -35.37 -1.37 -32.54
N GLY A 120 -35.02 -1.07 -33.78
CA GLY A 120 -34.93 0.29 -34.31
C GLY A 120 -34.66 0.24 -35.80
N GLU A 121 -35.62 -0.33 -36.53
CA GLU A 121 -35.87 -0.07 -37.95
C GLU A 121 -36.11 1.43 -38.20
#